data_AF-A0A6G6WRR2-F1
#
_entry.id   AF-A0A6G6WRR2-F1
#
_cell.length_a   1.000
_cell.length_b   1.000
_cell.length_c   1.000
_cell.angle_alpha   90.00
_cell.angle_beta   90.00
_cell.angle_gamma   90.00
#
_symmetry.space_group_name_H-M   'P 1'
#
loop_
_entity.id
_entity.type
_entity.pdbx_description
1 polymer ?
#
loop_
_entity_poly.entity_id
_entity_poly.type
_entity_poly.pdbx_seq_one_letter_code
_entity_poly.pdbx_strand_id
1 'polypeptide(L)'
;MTRSVDALLTMMLDSGAWLGRRIEAAESLLAYEAPPEHVEAAKAFLTAVFDDPDQDEEFRMKALKLVRKAEARRVVSSTTSGKMDERPHRELNRRMLRAKRRLALMEAGLWPPPKGWDADIANAEPPRGAIVDLSNMAERMEAARLRIIKK
;
A
#
# COMPACT_ATOMS: atom_id res chain seq x y z
N MET A 1 -1.94 11.90 -4.53
CA MET A 1 -0.89 11.45 -5.47
C MET A 1 -0.15 12.68 -5.97
N THR A 2 1.17 12.59 -6.11
CA THR A 2 2.02 13.69 -6.59
C THR A 2 2.13 13.61 -8.12
N ARG A 3 1.93 14.72 -8.83
CA ARG A 3 1.98 14.78 -10.31
C ARG A 3 3.25 14.18 -10.92
N SER A 4 4.36 14.20 -10.20
CA SER A 4 5.63 13.63 -10.64
C SER A 4 5.62 12.10 -10.71
N VAL A 5 4.92 11.41 -9.81
CA VAL A 5 4.81 9.95 -9.81
C VAL A 5 3.96 9.48 -11.00
N ASP A 6 2.86 10.18 -11.27
CA ASP A 6 1.99 9.88 -12.41
C ASP A 6 2.73 10.10 -13.76
N ALA A 7 3.58 11.13 -13.82
CA ALA A 7 4.42 11.39 -14.98
C ALA A 7 5.45 10.27 -15.21
N LEU A 8 6.13 9.80 -14.15
CA LEU A 8 7.05 8.67 -14.23
C LEU A 8 6.34 7.39 -14.67
N LEU A 9 5.14 7.12 -14.15
CA LEU A 9 4.33 5.98 -14.60
C LEU A 9 4.01 6.09 -16.09
N THR A 10 3.59 7.27 -16.54
CA THR A 10 3.29 7.53 -17.97
C THR A 10 4.52 7.28 -18.84
N MET A 11 5.69 7.79 -18.44
CA MET A 11 6.95 7.58 -19.16
C MET A 11 7.39 6.11 -19.21
N MET A 12 7.14 5.34 -18.14
CA MET A 12 7.43 3.90 -18.09
C MET A 12 6.52 3.10 -19.04
N LEU A 13 5.24 3.48 -19.11
CA LEU A 13 4.24 2.79 -19.92
C LEU A 13 4.23 3.20 -21.40
N ASP A 14 4.91 4.27 -21.76
CA ASP A 14 5.01 4.74 -23.15
C ASP A 14 5.82 3.77 -24.02
N SER A 15 5.13 2.97 -24.83
CA SER A 15 5.75 2.02 -25.76
C SER A 15 6.54 2.68 -26.90
N GLY A 16 6.32 3.97 -27.17
CA GLY A 16 7.06 4.74 -28.16
C GLY A 16 8.38 5.30 -27.63
N ALA A 17 8.56 5.32 -26.30
CA ALA A 17 9.79 5.78 -25.68
C ALA A 17 10.90 4.73 -25.77
N TRP A 18 12.15 5.20 -25.91
CA TRP A 18 13.33 4.35 -25.84
C TRP A 18 13.38 3.58 -24.52
N LEU A 19 13.61 2.27 -24.59
CA LEU A 19 13.51 1.35 -23.46
C LEU A 19 14.35 1.79 -22.25
N GLY A 20 15.56 2.31 -22.48
CA GLY A 20 16.42 2.78 -21.39
C GLY A 20 15.79 3.90 -20.54
N ARG A 21 15.01 4.80 -21.15
CA ARG A 21 14.26 5.85 -20.40
C ARG A 21 13.09 5.28 -19.62
N ARG A 22 12.44 4.24 -20.16
CA ARG A 22 11.34 3.54 -19.46
C ARG A 22 11.86 2.81 -18.23
N ILE A 23 13.04 2.18 -18.35
CA ILE A 23 13.76 1.55 -17.23
C ILE A 23 14.19 2.59 -16.19
N GLU A 24 14.66 3.77 -16.61
CA GLU A 24 15.02 4.86 -15.70
C GLU A 24 13.81 5.42 -14.94
N ALA A 25 12.66 5.53 -15.61
CA ALA A 25 11.40 5.90 -14.98
C ALA A 25 10.96 4.85 -13.93
N ALA A 26 11.09 3.56 -14.26
CA ALA A 26 10.84 2.46 -13.32
C ALA A 26 11.81 2.49 -12.12
N GLU A 27 13.09 2.75 -12.34
CA GLU A 27 14.06 2.92 -11.25
C GLU A 27 13.64 4.07 -10.31
N SER A 28 13.22 5.19 -10.88
CA SER A 28 12.77 6.35 -10.12
C SER A 28 11.52 6.03 -9.29
N LEU A 29 10.56 5.31 -9.85
CA LEU A 29 9.37 4.83 -9.12
C LEU A 29 9.72 3.91 -7.95
N LEU A 30 10.75 3.06 -8.09
CA LEU A 30 11.22 2.17 -7.03
C LEU A 30 12.16 2.86 -6.02
N ALA A 31 12.73 4.01 -6.39
CA ALA A 31 13.69 4.72 -5.57
C ALA A 31 13.04 5.63 -4.51
N TYR A 32 11.84 6.13 -4.79
CA TYR A 32 11.13 7.10 -3.96
C TYR A 32 9.80 6.54 -3.43
N GLU A 33 9.17 7.28 -2.51
CA GLU A 33 7.84 6.92 -2.01
C GLU A 33 6.80 7.07 -3.13
N ALA A 34 6.22 5.95 -3.54
CA ALA A 34 5.20 5.86 -4.56
C ALA A 34 4.04 4.97 -4.07
N PRO A 35 2.82 5.13 -4.62
CA PRO A 35 1.70 4.27 -4.27
C PRO A 35 2.03 2.79 -4.54
N PRO A 36 1.56 1.85 -3.71
CA PRO A 36 1.87 0.43 -3.86
C PRO A 36 1.59 -0.11 -5.26
N GLU A 37 0.47 0.30 -5.89
CA GLU A 37 0.14 -0.14 -7.24
C GLU A 37 1.15 0.32 -8.30
N HIS A 38 1.80 1.47 -8.12
CA HIS A 38 2.82 1.97 -9.04
C HIS A 38 4.15 1.23 -8.86
N VAL A 39 4.48 0.89 -7.61
CA VAL A 39 5.67 0.08 -7.27
C VAL A 39 5.55 -1.32 -7.88
N GLU A 40 4.38 -1.96 -7.74
CA GLU A 40 4.15 -3.28 -8.34
C GLU A 40 4.14 -3.22 -9.88
N ALA A 41 3.57 -2.16 -10.47
CA ALA A 41 3.66 -1.95 -11.93
C ALA A 41 5.10 -1.81 -12.42
N ALA A 42 5.95 -1.07 -11.69
CA ALA A 42 7.35 -0.91 -12.03
C ALA A 42 8.14 -2.21 -11.93
N LYS A 43 7.86 -3.04 -10.91
CA LYS A 43 8.46 -4.38 -10.82
C LYS A 43 8.01 -5.28 -11.96
N ALA A 44 6.71 -5.35 -12.23
CA ALA A 44 6.17 -6.18 -13.30
C ALA A 44 6.78 -5.81 -14.66
N PHE A 45 6.93 -4.52 -14.93
CA PHE A 45 7.62 -4.03 -16.13
C PHE A 45 9.08 -4.49 -16.19
N LEU A 46 9.86 -4.29 -15.12
CA LEU A 46 11.27 -4.70 -15.10
C LEU A 46 11.43 -6.23 -15.17
N THR A 47 10.53 -6.99 -14.57
CA THR A 47 10.47 -8.45 -14.69
C THR A 47 10.26 -8.87 -16.13
N ALA A 48 9.27 -8.29 -16.82
CA ALA A 48 9.06 -8.55 -18.24
C ALA A 48 10.31 -8.23 -19.07
N VAL A 49 11.03 -7.15 -18.76
CA VAL A 49 12.27 -6.78 -19.47
C VAL A 49 13.39 -7.80 -19.27
N PHE A 50 13.62 -8.32 -18.06
CA PHE A 50 14.73 -9.29 -17.86
C PHE A 50 14.37 -10.73 -18.23
N ASP A 51 13.08 -11.09 -18.16
CA ASP A 51 12.57 -12.40 -18.56
C ASP A 51 12.51 -12.58 -20.08
N ASP A 52 12.47 -11.49 -20.84
CA ASP A 52 12.52 -11.52 -22.30
C ASP A 52 13.92 -11.94 -22.79
N PRO A 53 14.08 -13.13 -23.43
CA PRO A 53 15.36 -13.61 -23.91
C PRO A 53 15.88 -12.85 -25.14
N ASP A 54 14.99 -12.21 -25.91
CA ASP A 54 15.33 -11.48 -27.14
C ASP A 54 15.73 -10.02 -26.85
N GLN A 55 15.57 -9.58 -25.60
CA GLN A 55 15.96 -8.27 -25.15
C GLN A 55 17.48 -8.14 -24.99
N ASP A 56 18.01 -6.96 -25.32
CA ASP A 56 19.43 -6.61 -25.13
C ASP A 56 19.90 -6.95 -23.69
N GLU A 57 21.02 -7.68 -23.61
CA GLU A 57 21.60 -8.16 -22.36
C GLU A 57 21.88 -7.03 -21.36
N GLU A 58 22.27 -5.84 -21.84
CA GLU A 58 22.52 -4.68 -20.98
C GLU A 58 21.23 -4.26 -20.25
N PHE A 59 20.11 -4.20 -20.98
CA PHE A 59 18.81 -3.85 -20.39
C PHE A 59 18.28 -4.93 -19.47
N ARG A 60 18.44 -6.21 -19.84
CA ARG A 60 18.06 -7.35 -18.97
C ARG A 60 18.84 -7.31 -17.65
N MET A 61 20.15 -7.15 -17.73
CA MET A 61 21.02 -7.06 -16.56
C MET A 61 20.69 -5.85 -15.69
N LYS A 62 20.41 -4.69 -16.31
CA LYS A 62 19.99 -3.48 -15.59
C LYS A 62 18.66 -3.71 -14.86
N ALA A 63 17.66 -4.27 -15.53
CA ALA A 63 16.35 -4.54 -14.95
C ALA A 63 16.44 -5.54 -13.78
N LEU A 64 17.20 -6.62 -13.95
CA LEU A 64 17.43 -7.62 -12.89
C LEU A 64 18.06 -6.99 -11.63
N LYS A 65 19.08 -6.15 -11.80
CA LYS A 65 19.73 -5.43 -10.69
C LYS A 65 18.75 -4.51 -9.96
N LEU A 66 17.88 -3.82 -10.69
CA LEU A 66 16.89 -2.90 -10.12
C LEU A 66 15.83 -3.64 -9.30
N VAL A 67 15.29 -4.75 -9.83
CA VAL A 67 14.33 -5.60 -9.09
C VAL A 67 14.97 -6.13 -7.81
N ARG A 68 16.19 -6.70 -7.91
CA ARG A 68 16.90 -7.22 -6.74
C ARG A 68 17.19 -6.14 -5.68
N LYS A 69 17.56 -4.93 -6.12
CA LYS A 69 17.77 -3.77 -5.25
C LYS A 69 16.48 -3.34 -4.54
N ALA A 70 15.35 -3.32 -5.23
CA ALA A 70 14.06 -2.96 -4.65
C ALA A 70 13.59 -4.01 -3.63
N GLU A 71 13.76 -5.30 -3.91
CA GLU A 71 13.49 -6.38 -2.96
C GLU A 71 14.38 -6.31 -1.72
N ALA A 72 15.68 -6.08 -1.91
CA ALA A 72 16.64 -5.97 -0.81
C ALA A 72 16.34 -4.77 0.08
N ARG A 73 15.97 -3.61 -0.49
CA ARG A 73 15.48 -2.45 0.27
C ARG A 73 14.23 -2.79 1.09
N ARG A 74 13.34 -3.64 0.56
CA ARG A 74 12.18 -4.14 1.29
C ARG A 74 12.57 -5.03 2.48
N VAL A 75 13.59 -5.88 2.32
CA VAL A 75 14.12 -6.74 3.39
C VAL A 75 14.83 -5.92 4.49
N VAL A 76 15.55 -4.86 4.14
CA VAL A 76 16.23 -4.00 5.12
C VAL A 76 15.24 -3.03 5.80
N SER A 77 14.24 -2.51 5.08
CA SER A 77 13.17 -1.67 5.68
C SER A 77 12.25 -2.43 6.63
N SER A 78 12.23 -3.77 6.60
CA SER A 78 11.63 -4.57 7.68
C SER A 78 12.46 -4.69 8.96
N THR A 79 13.73 -4.28 8.97
CA THR A 79 14.62 -4.44 10.14
C THR A 79 14.88 -3.14 10.91
N THR A 80 14.56 -1.98 10.34
CA THR A 80 14.63 -0.71 11.07
C THR A 80 13.33 0.05 10.89
N SER A 81 12.38 -0.20 11.80
CA SER A 81 11.27 0.73 12.09
C SER A 81 11.85 2.02 12.68
N GLY A 82 12.57 2.77 11.87
CA GLY A 82 12.99 4.13 12.18
C GLY A 82 11.77 5.02 12.09
N LYS A 83 11.07 5.18 13.21
CA LYS A 83 10.03 6.19 13.49
C LYS A 83 9.35 6.75 12.23
N MET A 84 8.52 5.91 11.59
CA MET A 84 7.49 6.42 10.70
C MET A 84 6.72 7.47 11.51
N ASP A 85 6.58 8.69 10.98
CA ASP A 85 5.86 9.76 11.67
C ASP A 85 4.49 9.21 12.07
N GLU A 86 4.26 8.99 13.37
CA GLU A 86 3.10 8.21 13.85
C GLU A 86 1.79 8.99 13.70
N ARG A 87 1.87 10.28 13.35
CA ARG A 87 0.73 11.21 13.28
C ARG A 87 -0.33 10.80 12.24
N PRO A 88 0.00 10.45 10.98
CA PRO A 88 -0.98 10.04 9.98
C PRO A 88 -1.63 8.69 10.34
N HIS A 89 -0.86 7.76 10.93
CA HIS A 89 -1.36 6.47 11.38
C HIS A 89 -2.31 6.58 12.57
N ARG A 90 -2.05 7.50 13.50
CA ARG A 90 -2.93 7.78 14.65
C ARG A 90 -4.30 8.27 14.20
N GLU A 91 -4.35 9.19 13.24
CA GLU A 91 -5.63 9.75 12.75
C GLU A 91 -6.44 8.72 11.96
N LEU A 92 -5.77 7.90 11.14
CA LEU A 92 -6.42 6.78 10.43
C LEU A 92 -6.99 5.75 11.41
N ASN A 93 -6.24 5.40 12.46
CA ASN A 93 -6.70 4.47 13.50
C ASN A 93 -7.92 5.02 14.26
N ARG A 94 -7.93 6.32 14.60
CA ARG A 94 -9.09 6.97 15.23
C ARG A 94 -10.32 6.91 14.34
N ARG A 95 -10.16 7.20 13.04
CA ARG A 95 -11.25 7.11 12.06
C ARG A 95 -11.79 5.69 11.94
N MET A 96 -10.93 4.67 11.93
CA MET A 96 -11.37 3.27 11.89
C MET A 96 -12.08 2.84 13.17
N LEU A 97 -11.59 3.25 14.36
CA LEU A 97 -12.25 2.96 15.64
C LEU A 97 -13.64 3.58 15.71
N ARG A 98 -13.78 4.84 15.28
CA ARG A 98 -15.09 5.50 15.17
C ARG A 98 -16.01 4.77 14.20
N ALA A 99 -15.50 4.32 13.06
CA ALA A 99 -16.27 3.57 12.07
C ALA A 99 -16.76 2.21 12.62
N LYS A 100 -15.89 1.45 13.29
CA LYS A 100 -16.26 0.17 13.93
C LYS A 100 -17.32 0.38 15.01
N ARG A 101 -17.17 1.41 15.85
CA ARG A 101 -18.13 1.70 16.93
C ARG A 101 -19.46 2.20 16.39
N ARG A 102 -19.43 2.97 15.30
CA ARG A 102 -20.64 3.36 14.56
C ARG A 102 -21.40 2.14 14.04
N LEU A 103 -20.71 1.17 13.45
CA LEU A 103 -21.32 -0.08 12.99
C LEU A 103 -21.92 -0.86 14.17
N ALA A 104 -21.20 -0.98 15.28
CA ALA A 104 -21.71 -1.66 16.47
C ALA A 104 -22.96 -0.97 17.08
N LEU A 105 -23.02 0.37 17.08
CA LEU A 105 -24.20 1.11 17.53
C LEU A 105 -25.39 0.96 16.57
N MET A 106 -25.13 0.88 15.26
CA MET A 106 -26.16 0.61 14.26
C MET A 106 -26.70 -0.82 14.39
N GLU A 107 -25.82 -1.80 14.59
CA GLU A 107 -26.20 -3.20 14.81
C GLU A 107 -26.98 -3.37 16.12
N ALA A 108 -26.67 -2.59 17.15
CA ALA A 108 -27.41 -2.54 18.41
C ALA A 108 -28.71 -1.70 18.34
N GLY A 109 -29.01 -1.06 17.20
CA GLY A 109 -30.20 -0.22 17.03
C GLY A 109 -30.18 1.10 17.82
N LEU A 110 -29.02 1.50 18.35
CA LEU A 110 -28.82 2.69 19.20
C LEU A 110 -28.37 3.90 18.38
N TRP A 111 -28.88 4.03 17.16
CA TRP A 111 -28.60 5.15 16.26
C TRP A 111 -29.78 6.13 16.24
N PRO A 112 -29.59 7.45 16.43
CA PRO A 112 -28.34 8.20 16.49
C PRO A 112 -27.54 8.02 17.79
N PRO A 113 -26.21 8.20 17.76
CA PRO A 113 -25.34 7.84 18.87
C PRO A 113 -25.52 8.82 20.05
N PRO A 114 -25.37 8.36 21.31
CA PRO A 114 -25.49 9.21 22.49
C PRO A 114 -24.37 10.27 22.55
N LYS A 115 -24.62 11.36 23.28
CA LYS A 115 -23.66 12.47 23.46
C LYS A 115 -22.35 11.93 24.08
N GLY A 116 -21.22 12.15 23.41
CA GLY A 116 -19.89 11.70 23.88
C GLY A 116 -19.52 10.26 23.52
N TRP A 117 -20.21 9.61 22.57
CA TRP A 117 -19.98 8.22 22.15
C TRP A 117 -18.57 7.89 21.64
N ASP A 118 -17.77 8.90 21.28
CA ASP A 118 -16.41 8.77 20.76
C ASP A 118 -15.37 9.56 21.59
N ALA A 119 -15.74 10.02 22.79
CA ALA A 119 -14.88 10.82 23.66
C ALA A 119 -13.63 10.06 24.13
N ASP A 120 -13.73 8.74 24.24
CA ASP A 120 -12.62 7.82 24.53
C ASP A 120 -11.67 7.68 23.33
N ILE A 121 -12.19 7.67 22.10
CA ILE A 121 -11.40 7.55 20.87
C ILE A 121 -10.65 8.86 20.54
N ALA A 122 -11.21 10.01 20.90
CA ALA A 122 -10.59 11.32 20.69
C ALA A 122 -9.28 11.49 21.50
N ASN A 123 -9.20 10.87 22.69
CA ASN A 123 -8.09 11.01 23.62
C ASN A 123 -7.21 9.75 23.76
N ALA A 124 -7.59 8.63 23.13
CA ALA A 124 -6.81 7.40 23.21
C ALA A 124 -5.47 7.52 22.48
N GLU A 125 -4.39 7.29 23.22
CA GLU A 125 -3.08 6.96 22.65
C GLU A 125 -3.15 5.48 22.20
N PRO A 126 -2.77 5.16 20.94
CA PRO A 126 -2.89 3.78 20.47
C PRO A 126 -1.98 2.87 21.31
N PRO A 127 -2.45 1.67 21.69
CA PRO A 127 -1.60 0.73 22.43
C PRO A 127 -0.33 0.44 21.64
N ARG A 128 0.83 0.67 22.27
CA ARG A 128 2.13 0.42 21.64
C ARG A 128 2.19 -1.06 21.24
N GLY A 129 2.41 -1.31 19.94
CA GLY A 129 2.52 -2.66 19.41
C GLY A 129 1.24 -3.33 18.92
N ALA A 130 0.11 -2.60 18.81
CA ALA A 130 -1.07 -3.13 18.13
C ALA A 130 -0.85 -3.19 16.60
N ILE A 131 -0.20 -4.26 16.15
CA ILE A 131 -0.18 -4.64 14.74
C ILE A 131 -1.59 -5.13 14.41
N VAL A 132 -2.33 -4.35 13.61
CA VAL A 132 -3.57 -4.86 13.01
C VAL A 132 -3.14 -5.88 11.96
N ASP A 133 -3.29 -7.16 12.26
CA ASP A 133 -3.09 -8.23 11.28
C ASP A 133 -4.19 -8.14 10.21
N LEU A 134 -3.83 -7.54 9.08
CA LEU A 134 -4.71 -7.32 7.92
C LEU A 134 -4.73 -8.53 6.98
N SER A 135 -3.87 -9.53 7.21
CA SER A 135 -3.72 -10.71 6.35
C SER A 135 -5.05 -11.46 6.17
N ASN A 136 -5.87 -11.49 7.22
CA ASN A 136 -7.14 -12.23 7.25
C ASN A 136 -8.39 -11.31 7.19
N MET A 137 -8.23 -10.03 6.83
CA MET A 137 -9.34 -9.08 6.74
C MET A 137 -10.31 -9.42 5.60
N ALA A 138 -9.78 -9.91 4.47
CA ALA A 138 -10.58 -10.30 3.31
C ALA A 138 -11.49 -11.50 3.61
N GLU A 139 -10.95 -12.52 4.28
CA GLU A 139 -11.71 -13.71 4.69
C GLU A 139 -12.82 -13.36 5.70
N ARG A 140 -12.54 -12.44 6.63
CA ARG A 140 -13.53 -11.96 7.60
C ARG A 140 -14.65 -11.15 6.96
N MET A 141 -14.34 -10.35 5.94
CA MET A 141 -15.33 -9.56 5.21
C MET A 141 -16.22 -10.45 4.35
N GLU A 142 -15.68 -11.50 3.73
CA GLU A 142 -16.52 -12.46 2.99
C GLU A 142 -17.34 -13.37 3.90
N ALA A 143 -16.79 -13.81 5.04
CA ALA A 143 -17.57 -14.53 6.03
C ALA A 143 -18.75 -13.70 6.58
N ALA A 144 -18.58 -12.37 6.71
CA ALA A 144 -19.65 -11.47 7.12
C ALA A 144 -20.70 -11.27 6.01
N ARG A 145 -20.28 -11.13 4.74
CA ARG A 145 -21.20 -11.07 3.59
C ARG A 145 -22.08 -12.30 3.47
N LEU A 146 -21.51 -13.49 3.62
CA LEU A 146 -22.26 -14.75 3.53
C LEU A 146 -23.27 -14.95 4.67
N ARG A 147 -23.04 -14.34 5.84
CA ARG A 147 -24.00 -14.37 6.97
C ARG A 147 -25.22 -13.48 6.75
N ILE A 148 -25.09 -12.39 5.99
CA ILE A 148 -26.20 -11.47 5.70
C ILE A 148 -27.15 -12.08 4.65
N ILE A 149 -26.65 -12.93 3.76
CA ILE A 149 -27.44 -13.57 2.68
C ILE A 149 -28.24 -14.79 3.18
N LYS A 150 -27.87 -15.38 4.32
CA LYS A 150 -28.53 -16.56 4.90
C LYS A 150 -29.59 -16.24 5.96
N LYS A 151 -30.03 -14.99 6.08
CA LYS A 151 -31.05 -14.57 7.06
C LYS A 151 -32.31 -14.06 6.36
#